data_AF-A0A8J8JTH2-F1
#
_entry.id   AF-A0A8J8JTH2-F1
#
_cell.length_a   1.000
_cell.length_b   1.000
_cell.length_c   1.000
_cell.angle_alpha   90.00
_cell.angle_beta   90.00
_cell.angle_gamma   90.00
#
_symmetry.space_group_name_H-M   'P 1'
#
loop_
_entity.id
_entity.type
_entity.pdbx_description
1 polymer ?
#
loop_
_entity_poly.entity_id
_entity_poly.type
_entity_poly.pdbx_seq_one_letter_code
_entity_poly.pdbx_strand_id
1 'polypeptide(L)' 'MKETTVSVTESTTPNPDGEDYEQVQYRTTIPKDIAESLEMDRNTTLEWEIGGESNKLELTIHNNITD' A
#
# COMPACT_ATOMS: atom_id res chain seq x y z
N MET A 1 -16.67 -5.79 -8.63
CA MET A 1 -15.46 -5.65 -7.79
C MET A 1 -15.55 -4.31 -7.08
N LYS A 2 -14.97 -4.18 -5.87
CA LYS A 2 -14.85 -2.86 -5.23
C LYS A 2 -13.74 -2.08 -5.93
N GLU A 3 -13.96 -0.80 -6.16
CA GLU A 3 -12.97 0.08 -6.76
C GLU A 3 -12.51 1.11 -5.72
N THR A 4 -11.21 1.37 -5.72
CA THR A 4 -10.58 2.38 -4.87
C THR A 4 -9.64 3.19 -5.74
N THR A 5 -9.48 4.47 -5.42
CA THR A 5 -8.56 5.35 -6.13
C THR A 5 -7.25 5.47 -5.38
N VAL A 6 -6.16 5.58 -6.12
CA VAL A 6 -4.86 5.89 -5.54
C VAL A 6 -4.83 7.38 -5.20
N SER A 7 -4.49 7.69 -3.96
CA SER A 7 -4.17 9.04 -3.51
C SER A 7 -2.65 9.22 -3.57
N VAL A 8 -2.21 10.35 -4.11
CA VAL A 8 -0.80 10.72 -4.20
C VAL A 8 -0.57 11.92 -3.30
N THR A 9 0.45 11.84 -2.44
CA THR A 9 0.90 12.95 -1.62
C THR A 9 2.35 13.23 -1.97
N GLU A 10 2.63 14.46 -2.35
CA GLU A 10 3.97 14.95 -2.69
C GLU A 10 4.36 15.99 -1.64
N SER A 11 5.58 15.87 -1.12
CA SER A 11 6.14 16.86 -0.20
C SER A 11 7.60 17.11 -0.50
N THR A 12 7.98 18.38 -0.48
CA THR A 12 9.35 18.82 -0.62
C THR A 12 9.84 19.32 0.74
N THR A 13 10.93 18.76 1.23
CA THR A 13 11.58 19.20 2.47
C THR A 13 12.86 19.93 2.10
N PRO A 14 12.95 21.27 2.33
CA PRO A 14 14.15 22.02 2.01
C PRO A 14 15.31 21.56 2.88
N ASN A 15 16.45 21.29 2.24
CA ASN A 15 17.64 20.83 2.95
C ASN A 15 18.69 21.96 2.98
N PRO A 16 19.31 22.27 4.16
CA PRO A 16 20.23 23.42 4.28
C PRO A 16 21.50 23.32 3.43
N ASP A 17 21.83 22.12 2.97
CA ASP A 17 22.98 21.70 2.16
C ASP A 17 22.73 21.75 0.65
N GLY A 18 21.53 22.15 0.22
CA GLY A 18 21.27 22.66 -1.14
C GLY A 18 20.51 21.74 -2.09
N GLU A 19 20.17 20.51 -1.67
CA GLU A 19 19.26 19.65 -2.42
C GLU A 19 18.01 19.35 -1.59
N ASP A 20 16.87 19.82 -2.07
CA ASP A 20 15.56 19.56 -1.47
C ASP A 20 15.23 18.06 -1.53
N TYR A 21 14.70 17.53 -0.43
CA TYR A 21 14.22 16.15 -0.38
C TYR A 21 12.79 16.08 -0.91
N GLU A 22 12.60 15.45 -2.06
CA GLU A 22 11.27 15.14 -2.60
C GLU A 22 10.79 13.77 -2.10
N GLN A 23 9.58 13.75 -1.55
CA GLN A 23 8.90 12.53 -1.13
C GLN A 23 7.57 12.43 -1.89
N VAL A 24 7.40 11.34 -2.64
CA VAL A 24 6.14 10.99 -3.30
C VAL A 24 5.60 9.72 -2.66
N GLN A 25 4.35 9.78 -2.18
CA GLN A 25 3.69 8.65 -1.55
C GLN A 25 2.38 8.31 -2.23
N TYR A 26 2.29 7.08 -2.72
CA TYR A 26 1.08 6.48 -3.28
C TYR A 26 0.37 5.68 -2.20
N ARG A 27 -0.92 5.91 -2.00
CA ARG A 27 -1.74 5.20 -1.01
C ARG A 27 -3.06 4.77 -1.64
N THR A 28 -3.52 3.58 -1.28
CA THR A 28 -4.91 3.17 -1.50
C THR A 28 -5.48 2.61 -0.20
N THR A 29 -6.81 2.63 -0.08
CA THR A 29 -7.52 2.05 1.04
C THR A 29 -7.98 0.63 0.70
N ILE A 30 -7.90 -0.29 1.65
CA ILE A 30 -8.51 -1.62 1.50
C ILE A 30 -9.98 -1.51 1.97
N PRO A 31 -10.97 -1.88 1.15
CA PRO A 31 -12.37 -1.90 1.55
C PRO A 31 -12.58 -2.76 2.81
N LYS A 32 -13.42 -2.27 3.73
CA LYS A 32 -13.66 -2.91 5.03
C LYS A 32 -14.06 -4.38 4.92
N ASP A 33 -14.98 -4.69 4.02
CA ASP A 33 -15.48 -6.05 3.80
C ASP A 33 -14.39 -7.01 3.33
N ILE A 34 -13.45 -6.53 2.49
CA ILE A 34 -12.29 -7.31 2.06
C ILE A 34 -11.35 -7.55 3.24
N ALA A 35 -11.01 -6.51 3.99
CA ALA A 35 -10.13 -6.61 5.15
C ALA A 35 -10.68 -7.58 6.21
N GLU A 36 -11.97 -7.48 6.53
CA GLU A 36 -12.65 -8.38 7.48
C GLU A 36 -12.68 -9.82 6.96
N SER A 37 -12.91 -10.03 5.66
CA SER A 37 -12.95 -11.38 5.07
C SER A 37 -11.60 -12.10 5.07
N LEU A 38 -10.49 -11.33 5.10
CA LEU A 38 -9.12 -11.83 5.09
C LEU A 38 -8.48 -11.77 6.48
N GLU A 39 -9.28 -11.44 7.50
CA GLU A 39 -8.88 -11.31 8.91
C GLU A 39 -7.69 -10.36 9.09
N MET A 40 -7.65 -9.29 8.29
CA MET A 40 -6.56 -8.32 8.32
C MET A 40 -6.66 -7.40 9.55
N ASP A 41 -5.53 -7.13 10.17
CA ASP A 41 -5.40 -6.18 11.26
C ASP A 41 -4.20 -5.23 11.05
N ARG A 42 -3.87 -4.45 12.08
CA ARG A 42 -2.76 -3.48 12.04
C ARG A 42 -1.37 -4.11 11.93
N ASN A 43 -1.25 -5.41 12.16
CA ASN A 43 -0.02 -6.18 12.13
C ASN A 43 0.08 -7.09 10.89
N THR A 44 -0.96 -7.15 10.07
CA THR A 44 -0.94 -7.87 8.80
C THR A 44 0.12 -7.30 7.87
N THR A 45 0.98 -8.18 7.36
CA THR A 45 1.97 -7.82 6.35
C THR A 45 1.44 -8.14 4.96
N LEU A 46 1.64 -7.22 4.01
CA LEU A 46 1.27 -7.39 2.62
C LEU A 46 2.54 -7.49 1.77
N GLU A 47 2.60 -8.52 0.93
CA GLU A 47 3.59 -8.65 -0.13
C GLU A 47 2.93 -8.31 -1.47
N TRP A 48 3.63 -7.51 -2.27
CA TRP A 48 3.13 -6.95 -3.52
C TRP A 48 3.97 -7.46 -4.67
N GLU A 49 3.33 -7.98 -5.71
CA GLU A 49 3.97 -8.42 -6.93
C GLU A 49 3.23 -7.88 -8.15
N ILE A 50 3.95 -7.49 -9.19
CA ILE A 50 3.34 -7.23 -10.49
C ILE A 50 3.07 -8.60 -11.11
N GLY A 51 1.81 -9.01 -11.14
CA GLY A 51 1.40 -10.33 -11.60
C GLY A 51 1.77 -10.58 -13.07
N GLY A 52 1.69 -11.85 -13.48
CA GLY A 52 2.03 -12.26 -14.85
C GLY A 52 1.08 -11.71 -15.94
N GLU A 53 -0.09 -11.21 -15.55
CA GLU A 53 -1.04 -10.55 -16.45
C GLU A 53 -0.87 -9.02 -16.44
N SER A 54 -0.96 -8.41 -17.63
CA SER A 54 -0.81 -6.96 -17.79
C SER A 54 -1.81 -6.18 -16.95
N ASN A 55 -1.33 -5.12 -16.28
CA ASN A 55 -2.11 -4.20 -15.43
C ASN A 55 -2.78 -4.86 -14.23
N LYS A 56 -2.18 -5.92 -13.66
CA LYS A 56 -2.61 -6.50 -12.39
C LYS A 56 -1.52 -6.38 -11.34
N LEU A 57 -1.94 -6.04 -10.13
CA LEU A 57 -1.14 -6.05 -8.92
C LEU A 57 -1.66 -7.20 -8.07
N GLU A 58 -0.78 -8.14 -7.76
CA GLU A 58 -1.08 -9.29 -6.92
C GLU A 58 -0.61 -9.00 -5.50
N LEU A 59 -1.44 -9.41 -4.54
CA LEU A 59 -1.24 -9.17 -3.13
C LEU A 59 -1.29 -10.49 -2.38
N THR A 60 -0.18 -10.83 -1.72
CA THR A 60 -0.12 -11.96 -0.79
C THR A 60 -0.25 -11.42 0.64
N ILE A 61 -1.17 -11.99 1.40
CA ILE A 61 -1.46 -11.59 2.78
C ILE A 61 -0.75 -12.55 3.72
N HIS A 62 0.20 -12.01 4.49
CA HIS A 62 0.91 -12.74 5.52
C HIS A 62 0.21 -12.49 6.86
N ASN A 63 -0.72 -13.38 7.20
CA ASN A 63 -1.34 -13.39 8.52
C ASN A 63 -0.33 -13.97 9.51
N ASN A 64 0.31 -13.10 10.29
CA ASN A 64 1.14 -13.51 11.42
C ASN A 64 0.21 -13.98 12.56
N ILE A 65 -0.43 -15.14 12.37
CA ILE A 65 -1.09 -15.85 13.46
C ILE A 65 0.05 -16.41 14.32
N THR A 66 0.45 -15.67 15.34
CA THR A 66 1.17 -16.25 16.47
C THR A 66 0.21 -17.18 17.20
N ASP A 67 0.44 -18.50 17.09
CA ASP A 67 -0.09 -19.51 18.02
C ASP A 67 0.23 -19.17 19.49
#